data_AF-A0A7V1ANV1-F1
#
_entry.id   AF-A0A7V1ANV1-F1
#
_cell.length_a   1.000
_cell.length_b   1.000
_cell.length_c   1.000
_cell.angle_alpha   90.00
_cell.angle_beta   90.00
_cell.angle_gamma   90.00
#
_symmetry.space_group_name_H-M   'P 1'
#
loop_
_entity.id
_entity.type
_entity.pdbx_description
1 polymer ?
#
loop_
_entity_poly.entity_id
_entity_poly.type
_entity_poly.pdbx_seq_one_letter_code
_entity_poly.pdbx_strand_id
1 'polypeptide(L)'
;MLLDLIPVFVVVILFMGGLNYFLNPQKAKKFLGKESGLKGWFFAILLGIISLGPIYAWYPLLKDLQAHGMKNGLIAAFLYNRAIKIPYLPVMVYYFGLEFVVLLFIYMIIASIVEASIIDLLH
;
A
#
# COMPACT_ATOMS: atom_id res chain seq x y z
N MET A 1 -32.58 -6.07 1.00
CA MET A 1 -31.49 -5.10 0.81
C MET A 1 -30.32 -5.33 1.77
N LEU A 2 -30.49 -5.30 3.11
CA LEU A 2 -29.37 -5.57 4.04
C LEU A 2 -29.03 -7.06 4.19
N LEU A 3 -30.04 -7.94 4.19
CA LEU A 3 -29.85 -9.39 4.29
C LEU A 3 -29.09 -9.96 3.07
N ASP A 4 -29.24 -9.33 1.90
CA ASP A 4 -28.56 -9.73 0.66
C ASP A 4 -27.05 -9.43 0.67
N LEU A 5 -26.60 -8.58 1.60
CA LEU A 5 -25.19 -8.24 1.78
C LEU A 5 -24.45 -9.21 2.70
N ILE A 6 -25.17 -10.02 3.50
CA ILE A 6 -24.57 -10.97 4.44
C ILE A 6 -23.62 -11.97 3.72
N PRO A 7 -23.98 -12.58 2.58
CA PRO A 7 -23.10 -13.49 1.86
C PRO A 7 -21.83 -12.78 1.37
N VAL A 8 -21.94 -11.52 0.94
CA VAL A 8 -20.81 -10.70 0.49
C VAL A 8 -19.87 -10.44 1.66
N PHE A 9 -20.39 -10.10 2.84
CA PHE A 9 -19.57 -9.90 4.04
C PHE A 9 -18.87 -11.19 4.49
N VAL A 10 -19.54 -12.34 4.43
CA VAL A 10 -18.91 -13.64 4.76
C VAL A 10 -17.75 -13.94 3.81
N VAL A 11 -17.94 -13.74 2.50
CA VAL A 11 -16.86 -13.91 1.51
C VAL A 11 -15.72 -12.93 1.78
N VAL A 12 -16.02 -11.66 2.06
CA VAL A 12 -15.00 -10.66 2.40
C VAL A 12 -14.23 -11.06 3.67
N ILE A 13 -14.90 -11.52 4.72
CA ILE A 13 -14.27 -11.95 5.97
C ILE A 13 -13.38 -13.18 5.75
N LEU A 14 -13.85 -14.17 4.98
CA LEU A 14 -13.05 -15.36 4.67
C LEU A 14 -11.85 -15.02 3.79
N PHE A 15 -12.02 -14.14 2.81
CA PHE A 15 -10.94 -13.66 1.96
C PHE A 15 -9.92 -12.85 2.75
N MET A 16 -10.38 -11.99 3.67
CA MET A 16 -9.52 -11.25 4.60
C MET A 16 -8.81 -12.17 5.59
N GLY A 17 -9.48 -13.21 6.10
CA GLY A 17 -8.87 -14.22 6.96
C GLY A 17 -7.79 -15.02 6.24
N GLY A 18 -8.07 -15.45 4.99
CA GLY A 18 -7.11 -16.14 4.13
C GLY A 18 -5.92 -15.25 3.73
N LEU A 19 -6.18 -13.99 3.40
CA LEU A 19 -5.15 -13.00 3.14
C LEU A 19 -4.31 -12.72 4.39
N ASN A 20 -4.90 -12.57 5.57
CA ASN A 20 -4.15 -12.41 6.83
C ASN A 20 -3.31 -13.64 7.18
N TYR A 21 -3.78 -14.84 6.84
CA TYR A 21 -3.03 -16.07 7.04
C TYR A 21 -1.82 -16.16 6.09
N PHE A 22 -1.99 -15.79 4.82
CA PHE A 22 -0.91 -15.81 3.81
C PHE A 22 0.06 -14.61 3.92
N LEU A 23 -0.46 -13.41 4.19
CA LEU A 23 0.32 -12.22 4.51
C LEU A 23 0.75 -12.32 5.98
N ASN A 24 1.75 -13.16 6.25
CA ASN A 24 2.30 -13.29 7.60
C ASN A 24 2.74 -11.89 8.12
N PRO A 25 2.01 -11.29 9.08
CA PRO A 25 2.28 -9.93 9.56
C PRO A 25 3.67 -9.82 10.17
N GLN A 26 4.25 -10.93 10.62
CA GLN A 26 5.58 -10.97 11.22
C GLN A 26 6.68 -10.57 10.22
N LYS A 27 6.51 -10.91 8.93
CA LYS A 27 7.47 -10.52 7.88
C LYS A 27 7.35 -9.03 7.56
N ALA A 28 6.13 -8.49 7.45
CA ALA A 28 5.90 -7.07 7.23
C ALA A 28 6.32 -6.21 8.45
N LYS A 29 6.03 -6.68 9.67
CA LYS A 29 6.41 -6.02 10.94
C LYS A 29 7.92 -5.83 11.08
N LYS A 30 8.73 -6.79 10.61
CA LYS A 30 10.20 -6.68 10.65
C LYS A 30 10.73 -5.51 9.82
N PHE A 31 10.06 -5.17 8.72
CA PHE A 31 10.52 -4.16 7.78
C PHE A 31 9.76 -2.83 7.83
N LEU A 32 8.56 -2.81 8.43
CA LEU A 32 7.70 -1.63 8.51
C LEU A 32 7.34 -1.21 9.95
N GLY A 33 7.74 -1.97 10.96
CA GLY A 33 7.50 -1.64 12.37
C GLY A 33 8.41 -0.53 12.92
N LYS A 34 8.43 -0.39 14.25
CA LYS A 34 9.15 0.66 15.00
C LYS A 34 10.63 0.80 14.64
N GLU A 35 11.31 -0.28 14.26
CA GLU A 35 12.73 -0.30 13.90
C GLU A 35 13.01 -0.07 12.41
N SER A 36 11.98 0.19 11.59
CA SER A 36 12.15 0.22 10.14
C SER A 36 13.05 1.36 9.64
N GLY A 37 13.07 2.50 10.34
CA GLY A 37 13.90 3.65 9.99
C GLY A 37 13.81 4.03 8.51
N LEU A 38 14.96 4.30 7.87
CA LEU A 38 15.03 4.58 6.43
C LEU A 38 14.69 3.35 5.55
N LYS A 39 14.88 2.13 6.03
CA LYS A 39 14.52 0.91 5.29
C LYS A 39 12.99 0.78 5.15
N GLY A 40 12.23 1.29 6.12
CA GLY A 40 10.77 1.32 6.10
C GLY A 40 10.21 2.04 4.88
N TRP A 41 10.84 3.14 4.47
CA TRP A 41 10.43 3.89 3.28
C TRP A 41 10.53 3.07 2.00
N PHE A 42 11.66 2.40 1.81
CA PHE A 42 11.86 1.52 0.66
C PHE A 42 10.80 0.42 0.60
N PHE A 43 10.54 -0.26 1.72
CA PHE A 43 9.53 -1.31 1.78
C PHE A 43 8.11 -0.78 1.63
N ALA A 44 7.78 0.38 2.20
CA ALA A 44 6.45 0.98 2.09
C ALA A 44 6.11 1.34 0.63
N ILE A 45 7.06 1.98 -0.07
CA ILE A 45 6.94 2.31 -1.49
C ILE A 45 6.80 1.03 -2.31
N LEU A 46 7.73 0.08 -2.16
CA LEU A 46 7.74 -1.16 -2.94
C LEU A 46 6.47 -1.99 -2.73
N LEU A 47 6.05 -2.18 -1.48
CA LEU A 47 4.83 -2.91 -1.16
C LEU A 47 3.59 -2.14 -1.62
N GLY A 48 3.60 -0.81 -1.59
CA GLY A 48 2.54 0.03 -2.15
C GLY A 48 2.34 -0.24 -3.64
N ILE A 49 3.43 -0.20 -4.44
CA ILE A 49 3.39 -0.46 -5.89
C ILE A 49 2.90 -1.89 -6.20
N ILE A 50 3.37 -2.88 -5.44
CA ILE A 50 3.01 -4.30 -5.67
C ILE A 50 1.64 -4.64 -5.07
N SER A 51 1.06 -3.77 -4.24
CA SER A 51 -0.20 -4.04 -3.56
C SER A 51 -1.36 -4.11 -4.57
N LEU A 52 -1.90 -5.31 -4.78
CA LEU A 52 -3.03 -5.57 -5.67
C LEU A 52 -4.36 -5.60 -4.88
N GLY A 53 -5.48 -5.68 -5.61
CA GLY A 53 -6.82 -5.85 -5.03
C GLY A 53 -7.56 -4.55 -4.70
N PRO A 54 -8.54 -4.58 -3.79
CA PRO A 54 -9.24 -3.39 -3.32
C PRO A 54 -8.51 -2.71 -2.15
N ILE A 55 -8.60 -1.37 -2.06
CA ILE A 55 -7.90 -0.58 -1.03
C ILE A 55 -8.31 -0.97 0.41
N TYR A 56 -9.58 -1.28 0.64
CA TYR A 56 -10.10 -1.58 1.98
C TYR A 56 -9.50 -2.85 2.59
N ALA A 57 -8.98 -3.78 1.78
CA ALA A 57 -8.30 -4.98 2.27
C ALA A 57 -6.99 -4.65 2.99
N TRP A 58 -6.39 -3.49 2.69
CA TRP A 58 -5.11 -3.07 3.25
C TRP A 58 -5.25 -2.28 4.55
N TYR A 59 -6.41 -1.68 4.82
CA TYR A 59 -6.61 -0.87 6.03
C TYR A 59 -6.39 -1.65 7.34
N PRO A 60 -6.86 -2.90 7.49
CA PRO A 60 -6.62 -3.64 8.74
C PRO A 60 -5.15 -4.01 8.93
N LEU A 61 -4.44 -4.35 7.85
CA LEU A 61 -3.01 -4.60 7.91
C LEU A 61 -2.25 -3.33 8.32
N LEU A 62 -2.54 -2.21 7.68
CA LEU A 62 -1.91 -0.92 7.98
C LEU A 62 -2.23 -0.46 9.41
N LYS A 63 -3.45 -0.68 9.89
CA LYS A 63 -3.85 -0.41 11.27
C LYS A 63 -3.08 -1.29 12.27
N ASP A 64 -2.90 -2.58 11.98
CA ASP A 64 -2.09 -3.46 12.83
C ASP A 64 -0.62 -3.01 12.83
N LEU A 65 -0.04 -2.66 11.67
CA LEU A 65 1.33 -2.15 11.58
C LEU A 65 1.49 -0.81 12.33
N GLN A 66 0.52 0.09 12.23
CA GLN A 66 0.46 1.35 12.98
C GLN A 66 0.48 1.08 14.49
N ALA A 67 -0.35 0.14 14.97
CA ALA A 67 -0.36 -0.27 16.37
C ALA A 67 0.98 -0.87 16.84
N HIS A 68 1.80 -1.37 15.91
CA HIS A 68 3.16 -1.89 16.16
C HIS A 68 4.27 -0.85 15.89
N GLY A 69 3.91 0.43 15.79
CA GLY A 69 4.87 1.55 15.69
C GLY A 69 5.31 1.91 14.28
N MET A 70 4.58 1.49 13.24
CA MET A 70 4.75 2.04 11.89
C MET A 70 4.36 3.52 11.88
N LYS A 71 5.20 4.37 11.28
CA LYS A 71 4.93 5.81 11.16
C LYS A 71 3.76 6.09 10.21
N ASN A 72 3.02 7.16 10.48
CA ASN A 72 1.88 7.59 9.66
C ASN A 72 2.32 7.96 8.23
N GLY A 73 3.50 8.56 8.08
CA GLY A 73 4.11 8.84 6.78
C GLY A 73 4.37 7.56 5.97
N LEU A 74 4.86 6.49 6.60
CA LEU A 74 5.03 5.22 5.88
C LEU A 74 3.70 4.64 5.39
N ILE A 75 2.63 4.83 6.16
CA ILE A 75 1.28 4.40 5.75
C ILE A 75 0.81 5.23 4.55
N ALA A 76 1.03 6.54 4.59
CA ALA A 76 0.72 7.43 3.47
C ALA A 76 1.53 7.09 2.21
N ALA A 77 2.84 6.87 2.33
CA ALA A 77 3.71 6.47 1.23
C ALA A 77 3.25 5.14 0.61
N PHE A 78 2.87 4.15 1.43
CA PHE A 78 2.31 2.89 0.96
C PHE A 78 1.02 3.10 0.15
N LEU A 79 0.08 3.87 0.70
CA LEU A 79 -1.22 4.11 0.06
C LEU A 79 -1.09 4.93 -1.23
N TYR A 80 -0.21 5.92 -1.27
CA TYR A 80 0.04 6.73 -2.46
C TYR A 80 0.63 5.90 -3.60
N ASN A 81 1.66 5.10 -3.32
CA ASN A 81 2.36 4.32 -4.35
C ASN A 81 1.49 3.21 -4.95
N ARG A 82 0.40 2.82 -4.30
CA ARG A 82 -0.61 1.92 -4.87
C ARG A 82 -1.28 2.48 -6.14
N ALA A 83 -1.21 3.79 -6.37
CA ALA A 83 -1.66 4.38 -7.62
C ALA A 83 -0.84 3.89 -8.84
N ILE A 84 0.38 3.39 -8.62
CA ILE A 84 1.23 2.80 -9.66
C ILE A 84 0.73 1.38 -9.96
N LYS A 85 -0.11 1.25 -10.99
CA LYS A 85 -0.71 -0.02 -11.39
C LYS A 85 0.13 -0.73 -12.46
N ILE A 86 1.03 -1.62 -12.02
CA ILE A 86 1.87 -2.44 -12.90
C ILE A 86 1.09 -3.12 -14.04
N PRO A 87 -0.12 -3.68 -13.84
CA PRO A 87 -0.84 -4.34 -14.93
C PRO A 87 -1.20 -3.42 -16.11
N TYR A 88 -1.30 -2.11 -15.88
CA TYR A 88 -1.58 -1.13 -16.94
C TYR A 88 -0.32 -0.60 -17.63
N LEU A 89 0.87 -1.01 -17.20
CA LEU A 89 2.14 -0.51 -17.75
C LEU A 89 2.27 -0.73 -19.27
N PRO A 90 1.90 -1.88 -19.86
CA PRO A 90 1.93 -2.04 -21.32
C PRO A 90 1.02 -1.06 -22.05
N VAL A 91 -0.18 -0.82 -21.49
CA VAL A 91 -1.16 0.12 -22.05
C VAL A 91 -0.63 1.55 -21.96
N MET A 92 -0.08 1.94 -20.80
CA MET A 92 0.49 3.28 -20.61
C MET A 92 1.68 3.53 -21.55
N VAL A 93 2.57 2.55 -21.72
CA VAL A 93 3.71 2.67 -22.64
C VAL A 93 3.23 2.77 -24.09
N TYR A 94 2.20 2.01 -24.47
CA TYR A 94 1.62 2.07 -25.82
C TYR A 94 1.03 3.45 -26.14
N TYR A 95 0.29 4.06 -25.21
CA TYR A 95 -0.38 5.35 -25.45
C TYR A 95 0.50 6.58 -25.22
N PHE A 96 1.42 6.54 -24.25
CA PHE A 96 2.15 7.72 -23.78
C PHE A 96 3.67 7.64 -24.01
N GLY A 97 4.19 6.48 -24.41
CA GLY A 97 5.62 6.25 -24.58
C GLY A 97 6.35 5.90 -23.28
N LEU A 98 7.47 5.18 -23.41
CA LEU A 98 8.24 4.69 -22.26
C LEU A 98 8.83 5.82 -21.42
N GLU A 99 9.36 6.86 -22.08
CA GLU A 99 9.99 8.01 -21.43
C GLU A 99 9.02 8.72 -20.48
N PHE A 100 7.78 8.95 -20.94
CA PHE A 100 6.73 9.55 -20.13
C PHE A 100 6.38 8.68 -18.92
N VAL A 101 6.19 7.38 -19.11
CA VAL A 101 5.80 6.46 -18.02
C VAL A 101 6.89 6.39 -16.95
N VAL A 102 8.16 6.30 -17.35
CA VAL A 102 9.28 6.28 -16.41
C VAL A 102 9.37 7.59 -15.63
N LEU A 103 9.26 8.73 -16.31
CA LEU A 103 9.23 10.04 -15.64
C LEU A 103 8.07 10.14 -14.65
N LEU A 104 6.86 9.76 -15.06
CA LEU A 104 5.68 9.78 -14.20
C LEU A 104 5.91 8.95 -12.92
N PHE A 105 6.45 7.74 -13.03
CA PHE A 105 6.67 6.89 -11.86
C PHE A 105 7.73 7.48 -10.91
N ILE A 106 8.80 8.07 -11.45
CA ILE A 106 9.79 8.78 -10.63
C ILE A 106 9.13 9.94 -9.89
N TYR A 107 8.31 10.75 -10.57
CA TYR A 107 7.58 11.84 -9.93
C TYR A 107 6.60 11.35 -8.86
N MET A 108 5.88 10.26 -9.11
CA MET A 108 4.97 9.67 -8.13
C MET A 108 5.71 9.17 -6.89
N ILE A 109 6.86 8.52 -7.05
CA ILE A 109 7.68 8.07 -5.92
C ILE A 109 8.17 9.28 -5.12
N ILE A 110 8.69 10.33 -5.77
CA ILE A 110 9.15 11.55 -5.10
C ILE A 110 7.98 12.23 -4.36
N ALA A 111 6.83 12.41 -5.03
CA ALA A 111 5.64 13.00 -4.43
C ALA A 111 5.17 12.22 -3.21
N SER A 112 5.22 10.88 -3.26
CA SER A 112 4.87 10.03 -2.12
C SER A 112 5.77 10.28 -0.91
N ILE A 113 7.06 10.53 -1.12
CA ILE A 113 8.03 10.81 -0.04
C ILE A 113 7.74 12.17 0.56
N VAL A 114 7.47 13.17 -0.27
CA VAL A 114 7.15 14.53 0.17
C VAL A 114 5.87 14.53 1.00
N GLU A 115 4.78 13.99 0.48
CA GLU A 115 3.48 13.94 1.17
C GLU A 115 3.57 13.18 2.50
N ALA A 116 4.20 12.00 2.47
CA ALA A 116 4.39 11.21 3.67
C ALA A 116 5.25 11.91 4.73
N SER A 117 6.27 12.67 4.33
CA SER A 117 7.09 13.45 5.26
C SER A 117 6.29 14.60 5.88
N ILE A 118 5.39 15.21 5.10
CA ILE A 118 4.46 16.23 5.62
C ILE A 118 3.51 15.60 6.64
N ILE A 119 3.00 14.40 6.37
CA ILE A 119 2.11 13.68 7.30
C ILE A 119 2.83 13.33 8.60
N ASP A 120 4.09 12.88 8.53
CA ASP A 120 4.93 12.65 9.72
C ASP A 120 5.22 13.92 10.51
N LEU A 121 5.10 15.10 9.91
CA LEU A 121 5.27 16.38 10.61
C LEU A 121 3.99 16.84 11.32
N LEU A 122 2.82 16.45 10.78
CA LEU A 122 1.51 16.88 11.27
C LEU A 122 0.94 15.99 12.39
N HIS A 123 1.46 14.77 12.55
CA HIS A 123 0.99 13.76 13.50
C HIS A 123 2.11 13.21 14.37
#